data_AF-A0A1W1H4S6-F1
#
_entry.id   AF-A0A1W1H4S6-F1
#
_cell.length_a   1.000
_cell.length_b   1.000
_cell.length_c   1.000
_cell.angle_alpha   90.00
_cell.angle_beta   90.00
_cell.angle_gamma   90.00
#
_symmetry.space_group_name_H-M   'P 1'
#
loop_
_entity.id
_entity.type
_entity.pdbx_description
1 polymer ?
#
loop_
_entity_poly.entity_id
_entity_poly.type
_entity_poly.pdbx_seq_one_letter_code
_entity_poly.pdbx_strand_id
1 'polypeptide(L)'
;MKQINHALFITFFLMFILLATSAHAVGPYIDNGDGTVSDEGTGLMWQQRDDGVTRTWEDACQACEELELAGYDDWRRPQCGGIEEYR
;
A
#
# COMPACT_ATOMS: atom_id res chain seq x y z
N MET A 1 41.04 28.09 20.52
CA MET A 1 40.83 27.49 19.18
C MET A 1 40.88 25.95 19.21
N LYS A 2 40.29 25.27 20.21
CA LYS A 2 40.22 23.79 20.27
C LYS A 2 38.79 23.23 20.19
N GLN A 3 37.77 23.99 20.59
CA GLN A 3 36.37 23.52 20.63
C GLN A 3 35.62 23.64 19.29
N ILE A 4 36.08 24.50 18.38
CA ILE A 4 35.35 24.84 17.16
C ILE A 4 35.44 23.71 16.11
N ASN A 5 36.56 22.99 16.05
CA ASN A 5 36.75 21.88 15.09
C ASN A 5 35.92 20.63 15.44
N HIS A 6 35.69 20.38 16.74
CA HIS A 6 34.86 19.25 17.17
C HIS A 6 33.37 19.53 16.90
N ALA A 7 32.90 20.76 17.15
CA ALA A 7 31.52 21.15 16.87
C ALA A 7 31.17 21.09 15.37
N LEU A 8 32.07 21.58 14.50
CA LEU A 8 31.91 21.52 13.03
C LEU A 8 31.90 20.07 12.49
N PHE A 9 32.71 19.19 13.08
CA PHE A 9 32.77 17.78 12.68
C PHE A 9 31.50 17.02 13.09
N ILE A 10 30.99 17.27 14.30
CA ILE A 10 29.75 16.68 14.81
C ILE A 10 28.55 17.16 13.99
N THR A 11 28.47 18.44 13.65
CA THR A 11 27.37 18.96 12.83
C THR A 11 27.41 18.43 11.39
N PHE A 12 28.61 18.25 10.82
CA PHE A 12 28.76 17.64 9.49
C PHE A 12 28.34 16.16 9.50
N PHE A 13 28.69 15.43 10.57
CA PHE A 13 28.30 14.04 10.77
C PHE A 13 26.78 13.88 10.99
N LEU A 14 26.15 14.78 11.76
CA LEU A 14 24.70 14.80 11.97
C LEU A 14 23.91 15.18 10.71
N MET A 15 24.43 16.09 9.88
CA MET A 15 23.82 16.48 8.61
C MET A 15 23.89 15.36 7.56
N PHE A 16 24.93 14.53 7.60
CA PHE A 16 25.06 13.33 6.77
C PHE A 16 24.07 12.22 7.19
N ILE A 17 23.83 12.05 8.50
CA ILE A 17 22.82 11.10 9.01
C ILE A 17 21.40 11.57 8.63
N LEU A 18 21.12 12.89 8.68
CA LEU A 18 19.83 13.45 8.27
C LEU A 18 19.54 13.27 6.77
N LEU A 19 20.57 13.20 5.91
CA LEU A 19 20.46 12.97 4.47
C LEU A 19 20.36 11.48 4.09
N ALA A 20 20.70 10.56 5.00
CA ALA A 20 20.75 9.12 4.72
C ALA A 20 19.48 8.34 5.13
N THR A 21 18.48 9.00 5.74
CA THR A 21 17.27 8.33 6.20
C THR A 21 16.11 8.56 5.24
N SER A 22 16.12 7.82 4.14
CA SER A 22 14.85 7.42 3.51
C SER A 22 14.99 6.00 2.95
N ALA A 23 15.30 5.07 3.86
CA ALA A 23 14.98 3.67 3.63
C ALA A 23 13.45 3.54 3.66
N HIS A 24 12.83 3.90 2.54
CA HIS A 24 11.44 3.57 2.26
C HIS A 24 11.35 2.05 2.34
N ALA A 25 10.32 1.56 3.02
CA ALA A 25 10.09 0.14 3.19
C ALA A 25 10.10 -0.54 1.80
N VAL A 26 11.19 -1.23 1.44
CA VAL A 26 11.22 -2.13 0.29
C VAL A 26 10.54 -3.42 0.73
N GLY A 27 9.23 -3.33 0.98
CA GLY A 27 8.35 -4.48 0.95
C GLY A 27 7.93 -4.74 -0.50
N PRO A 28 7.36 -5.90 -0.82
CA PRO A 28 6.89 -6.18 -2.18
C PRO A 28 5.69 -5.30 -2.59
N TYR A 29 5.21 -4.41 -1.72
CA TYR A 29 4.02 -3.62 -1.94
C TYR A 29 4.38 -2.17 -2.30
N ILE A 30 3.98 -1.72 -3.47
CA ILE A 30 4.17 -0.37 -4.00
C ILE A 30 2.83 0.36 -3.98
N ASP A 31 2.78 1.53 -3.33
CA ASP A 31 1.63 2.44 -3.41
C ASP A 31 1.67 3.20 -4.75
N ASN A 32 0.61 3.09 -5.56
CA ASN A 32 0.49 3.75 -6.85
C ASN A 32 0.02 5.21 -6.74
N GLY A 33 -0.44 5.66 -5.56
CA GLY A 33 -0.91 7.03 -5.33
C GLY A 33 -2.31 7.35 -5.86
N ASP A 34 -3.01 6.35 -6.38
CA ASP A 34 -4.38 6.42 -6.92
C ASP A 34 -5.40 5.66 -6.05
N GLY A 35 -4.98 5.22 -4.86
CA GLY A 35 -5.78 4.37 -3.98
C GLY A 35 -5.58 2.87 -4.21
N THR A 36 -4.60 2.47 -5.01
CA THR A 36 -4.21 1.07 -5.22
C THR A 36 -2.77 0.78 -4.76
N VAL A 37 -2.50 -0.49 -4.49
CA VAL A 37 -1.20 -1.02 -4.06
C VAL A 37 -0.84 -2.21 -4.96
N SER A 38 0.31 -2.14 -5.61
CA SER A 38 0.86 -3.22 -6.44
C SER A 38 1.76 -4.13 -5.62
N ASP A 39 1.52 -5.44 -5.65
CA ASP A 39 2.39 -6.46 -5.06
C ASP A 39 3.35 -7.02 -6.13
N GLU A 40 4.63 -6.65 -6.06
CA GLU A 40 5.71 -7.13 -6.94
C GLU A 40 5.99 -8.63 -6.79
N GLY A 41 5.66 -9.24 -5.65
CA GLY A 41 5.89 -10.67 -5.40
C GLY A 41 4.89 -11.56 -6.13
N THR A 42 3.65 -11.10 -6.29
CA THR A 42 2.57 -11.84 -6.97
C THR A 42 2.18 -11.26 -8.33
N GLY A 43 2.56 -10.00 -8.61
CA GLY A 43 2.13 -9.25 -9.79
C GLY A 43 0.67 -8.77 -9.71
N LEU A 44 0.06 -8.81 -8.52
CA LEU A 44 -1.33 -8.43 -8.31
C LEU A 44 -1.45 -6.98 -7.83
N MET A 45 -2.57 -6.33 -8.16
CA MET A 45 -2.91 -5.00 -7.65
C MET A 45 -4.11 -5.09 -6.71
N TRP A 46 -4.08 -4.32 -5.63
CA TRP A 46 -5.07 -4.35 -4.56
C TRP A 46 -5.58 -2.94 -4.26
N GLN A 47 -6.84 -2.82 -3.86
CA GLN A 47 -7.36 -1.59 -3.29
C GLN A 47 -6.68 -1.29 -1.94
N GLN A 48 -6.27 -0.04 -1.71
CA GLN A 48 -5.54 0.35 -0.50
C GLN A 48 -6.43 0.38 0.76
N ARG A 49 -7.72 0.70 0.60
CA ARG A 49 -8.69 0.83 1.70
C ARG A 49 -10.05 0.33 1.25
N ASP A 50 -10.76 -0.32 2.16
CA ASP A 50 -12.19 -0.56 1.97
C ASP A 50 -12.96 0.78 1.95
N ASP A 51 -14.18 0.74 1.43
CA ASP A 51 -15.08 1.89 1.41
C ASP A 51 -15.77 2.15 2.76
N GLY A 52 -15.46 1.33 3.78
CA GLY A 52 -16.00 1.43 5.13
C GLY A 52 -17.47 1.02 5.25
N VAL A 53 -18.08 0.48 4.19
CA VAL A 53 -19.49 0.09 4.19
C VAL A 53 -19.60 -1.41 4.44
N THR A 54 -20.19 -1.77 5.57
CA THR A 54 -20.55 -3.17 5.85
C THR A 54 -21.71 -3.58 4.94
N ARG A 55 -21.45 -4.58 4.09
CA ARG A 55 -22.42 -5.15 3.16
C ARG A 55 -22.70 -6.61 3.50
N THR A 56 -23.87 -7.10 3.10
CA THR A 56 -24.09 -8.55 3.07
C THR A 56 -23.14 -9.19 2.07
N TRP A 57 -22.95 -10.51 2.14
CA TRP A 57 -22.06 -11.21 1.22
C TRP A 57 -22.44 -10.98 -0.26
N GLU A 58 -23.75 -11.01 -0.54
CA GLU A 58 -24.35 -10.78 -1.86
C GLU A 58 -24.10 -9.34 -2.32
N ASP A 59 -24.42 -8.35 -1.49
CA ASP A 59 -24.21 -6.93 -1.80
C ASP A 59 -22.72 -6.60 -1.99
N ALA A 60 -21.83 -7.27 -1.24
CA ALA A 60 -20.38 -7.11 -1.39
C ALA A 60 -19.87 -7.76 -2.70
N CYS A 61 -20.52 -8.83 -3.17
CA CYS A 61 -20.20 -9.41 -4.47
C CYS A 61 -20.58 -8.46 -5.60
N GLN A 62 -21.80 -7.92 -5.57
CA GLN A 62 -22.24 -6.93 -6.56
C GLN A 62 -21.36 -5.67 -6.54
N ALA A 63 -21.04 -5.15 -5.34
CA ALA A 63 -20.20 -3.96 -5.21
C ALA A 63 -18.78 -4.16 -5.77
N CYS A 64 -18.23 -5.38 -5.75
CA CYS A 64 -16.94 -5.67 -6.37
C CYS A 64 -17.01 -5.76 -7.89
N GLU A 65 -18.14 -6.25 -8.45
CA GLU A 65 -18.35 -6.32 -9.91
C GLU A 65 -18.56 -4.93 -10.52
N GLU A 66 -19.15 -4.01 -9.76
CA GLU A 66 -19.37 -2.63 -10.16
C GLU A 66 -18.20 -1.70 -9.78
N LEU A 67 -17.13 -2.24 -9.20
CA LEU A 67 -16.01 -1.43 -8.72
C LEU A 67 -15.16 -0.91 -9.87
N GLU A 68 -15.24 0.39 -10.11
CA GLU A 68 -14.28 1.14 -10.91
C GLU A 68 -13.30 1.85 -9.98
N LEU A 69 -12.02 1.44 -10.00
CA LEU A 69 -10.97 2.04 -9.18
C LEU A 69 -9.69 2.21 -9.99
N ALA A 70 -9.06 3.38 -9.88
CA ALA A 70 -7.84 3.74 -10.61
C ALA A 70 -7.95 3.59 -12.14
N GLY A 71 -9.18 3.62 -12.68
CA GLY A 71 -9.45 3.43 -14.11
C GLY A 71 -9.53 1.96 -14.55
N TYR A 72 -9.56 1.03 -13.60
CA TYR A 72 -9.75 -0.41 -13.83
C TYR A 72 -11.14 -0.85 -13.38
N ASP A 73 -11.77 -1.70 -14.19
CA ASP A 73 -13.06 -2.36 -13.98
C ASP A 73 -12.93 -3.89 -13.91
N ASP A 74 -11.71 -4.42 -14.06
CA ASP A 74 -11.40 -5.85 -14.13
C ASP A 74 -10.97 -6.46 -12.78
N TRP A 75 -11.39 -5.84 -11.67
CA TRP A 75 -11.06 -6.27 -10.32
C TRP A 75 -11.58 -7.68 -10.04
N ARG A 76 -10.64 -8.62 -9.83
CA ARG A 76 -10.98 -10.03 -9.58
C ARG A 76 -11.00 -10.33 -8.10
N ARG A 77 -12.14 -10.83 -7.62
CA ARG A 77 -12.28 -11.33 -6.26
C ARG A 77 -11.97 -12.83 -6.19
N PRO A 78 -11.31 -13.33 -5.12
CA PRO A 78 -11.21 -14.76 -4.87
C PRO A 78 -12.60 -15.31 -4.49
N GLN A 79 -13.31 -15.89 -5.46
CA GLN A 79 -14.60 -16.63 -5.32
C GLN A 79 -15.81 -15.87 -4.75
N CYS A 80 -16.63 -15.27 -5.61
CA CYS A 80 -18.07 -15.05 -5.35
C CYS A 80 -18.93 -16.26 -5.80
N GLY A 81 -18.38 -17.47 -5.71
CA GLY A 81 -19.07 -18.72 -6.00
C GLY A 81 -19.57 -19.41 -4.74
N GLY A 82 -20.85 -19.23 -4.43
CA GLY A 82 -21.70 -20.13 -3.65
C GLY A 82 -21.20 -20.64 -2.29
N ILE A 83 -21.71 -20.07 -1.20
CA ILE A 83 -21.93 -20.82 0.05
C ILE A 83 -23.19 -21.73 -0.03
N GLU A 84 -23.63 -22.09 -1.24
CA GLU A 84 -24.85 -22.86 -1.48
C GLU A 84 -24.59 -24.34 -1.85
N GLU A 85 -23.42 -24.87 -1.49
CA GLU A 85 -23.13 -26.32 -1.63
C GLU A 85 -22.62 -26.93 -0.31
N TYR A 86 -23.31 -26.66 0.80
CA TYR A 86 -23.18 -27.48 2.01
C TYR A 86 -24.48 -27.49 2.86
N ARG A 87 -25.60 -27.86 2.23
CA ARG A 87 -26.78 -28.39 2.91
C ARG A 87 -27.27 -29.66 2.23
#